data_AF-A0A524FUS1-F1
#
_entry.id   AF-A0A524FUS1-F1
#
_cell.length_a   1.000
_cell.length_b   1.000
_cell.length_c   1.000
_cell.angle_alpha   90.00
_cell.angle_beta   90.00
_cell.angle_gamma   90.00
#
_symmetry.space_group_name_H-M   'P 1'
#
loop_
_entity.id
_entity.type
_entity.pdbx_description
1 polymer ?
#
loop_
_entity_poly.entity_id
_entity_poly.type
_entity_poly.pdbx_seq_one_letter_code
_entity_poly.pdbx_strand_id
1 'polypeptide(L)'
;MSRRGLRFSKTTCPICGSKEVARDDHKGDLLCTNCGHIIVRTESKAVGKFDIAQHIKRNGKMNFPNLKEVTGASDDKLYGVLRSMEEMGLLIEMGGLWSLTKKGNRWYRQRQGQEWGY
;
A
#
# COMPACT_ATOMS: atom_id res chain seq x y z
N MET A 1 -8.52 -15.15 -27.56
CA MET A 1 -8.94 -13.84 -26.99
C MET A 1 -9.76 -14.11 -25.73
N SER A 2 -9.18 -13.94 -24.54
CA SER A 2 -9.85 -14.24 -23.27
C SER A 2 -10.74 -13.06 -22.86
N ARG A 3 -12.07 -13.25 -22.84
CA ARG A 3 -13.04 -12.28 -22.31
C ARG A 3 -12.93 -12.28 -20.79
N ARG A 4 -12.20 -11.31 -20.22
CA ARG A 4 -12.25 -11.02 -18.78
C ARG A 4 -13.67 -10.55 -18.45
N GLY A 5 -14.44 -11.41 -17.78
CA GLY A 5 -15.79 -11.06 -17.32
C GLY A 5 -15.71 -9.91 -16.32
N LEU A 6 -16.24 -8.76 -16.70
CA LEU A 6 -16.52 -7.65 -15.79
C LEU A 6 -17.44 -8.20 -14.69
N ARG A 7 -16.93 -8.29 -13.46
CA ARG A 7 -17.74 -8.66 -12.30
C ARG A 7 -18.66 -7.47 -12.00
N PHE A 8 -19.86 -7.49 -12.57
CA PHE A 8 -20.89 -6.50 -12.30
C PHE A 8 -21.19 -6.48 -10.79
N SER A 9 -20.75 -5.44 -10.11
CA SER A 9 -21.17 -5.16 -8.74
C SER A 9 -22.66 -4.80 -8.77
N LYS A 10 -23.44 -5.27 -7.78
CA LYS A 10 -24.87 -4.94 -7.64
C LYS A 10 -25.12 -3.47 -7.27
N THR A 11 -24.06 -2.68 -7.10
CA THR A 11 -24.12 -1.30 -6.62
C THR A 11 -24.37 -0.34 -7.77
N THR A 12 -25.47 0.41 -7.69
CA THR A 12 -25.81 1.49 -8.62
C THR A 12 -25.07 2.77 -8.23
N CYS A 13 -24.58 3.53 -9.20
CA CYS A 13 -23.98 4.84 -8.95
C CYS A 13 -25.03 5.81 -8.37
N PRO A 14 -24.78 6.44 -7.21
CA PRO A 14 -25.73 7.37 -6.58
C PRO A 14 -25.86 8.70 -7.32
N ILE A 15 -24.93 9.02 -8.23
CA ILE A 15 -24.91 10.29 -8.96
C ILE A 15 -25.66 10.23 -10.29
N CYS A 16 -25.47 9.16 -11.07
CA CYS A 16 -26.06 9.06 -12.41
C CYS A 16 -27.01 7.87 -12.59
N GLY A 17 -27.20 7.04 -11.56
CA GLY A 17 -28.08 5.87 -11.64
C GLY A 17 -27.54 4.72 -12.51
N SER A 18 -26.34 4.84 -13.09
CA SER A 18 -25.74 3.77 -13.90
C SER A 18 -25.32 2.57 -13.05
N LYS A 19 -25.41 1.37 -13.64
CA LYS A 19 -24.90 0.10 -13.08
C LYS A 19 -23.51 -0.26 -13.62
N GLU A 20 -22.95 0.59 -14.47
CA GLU A 20 -21.61 0.43 -15.02
C GLU A 20 -20.60 0.90 -13.98
N VAL A 21 -20.16 -0.06 -13.18
CA VAL A 21 -19.19 0.17 -12.10
C VAL A 21 -17.96 -0.70 -12.35
N ALA A 22 -16.79 -0.11 -12.18
CA ALA A 22 -15.50 -0.78 -12.24
C ALA A 22 -14.78 -0.63 -10.91
N ARG A 23 -13.96 -1.61 -10.59
CA ARG A 23 -13.03 -1.51 -9.47
C ARG A 23 -11.71 -1.00 -10.03
N ASP A 24 -11.17 0.05 -9.43
CA ASP A 24 -9.80 0.49 -9.69
C ASP A 24 -8.86 -0.49 -8.99
N ASP A 25 -8.22 -1.34 -9.77
CA ASP A 25 -7.28 -2.35 -9.28
C ASP A 25 -6.02 -1.75 -8.66
N HIS A 26 -5.77 -0.43 -8.77
CA HIS A 26 -4.62 0.24 -8.16
C HIS A 26 -4.93 0.93 -6.83
N LYS A 27 -6.21 1.17 -6.52
CA LYS A 27 -6.63 1.88 -5.30
C LYS A 27 -7.62 1.08 -4.47
N GLY A 28 -8.22 0.05 -5.05
CA GLY A 28 -9.36 -0.68 -4.49
C GLY A 28 -10.66 0.11 -4.56
N ASP A 29 -10.64 1.32 -5.11
CA ASP A 29 -11.79 2.21 -5.22
C ASP A 29 -12.83 1.63 -6.17
N LEU A 30 -14.12 1.77 -5.83
CA LEU A 30 -15.21 1.44 -6.74
C LEU A 30 -15.62 2.72 -7.46
N LEU A 31 -15.47 2.77 -8.78
CA LEU A 31 -15.84 3.91 -9.60
C LEU A 31 -16.99 3.57 -10.56
N CYS A 32 -17.82 4.56 -10.82
CA CYS A 32 -18.76 4.53 -11.93
C CYS A 32 -18.01 4.80 -13.23
N THR A 33 -18.07 3.90 -14.20
CA THR A 33 -17.41 4.11 -15.51
C THR A 33 -18.21 5.04 -16.43
N ASN A 34 -19.47 5.30 -16.12
CA ASN A 34 -20.32 6.21 -16.88
C ASN A 34 -20.09 7.69 -16.53
N CYS A 35 -19.96 8.04 -15.25
CA CYS A 35 -19.78 9.44 -14.80
C CYS A 35 -18.48 9.72 -14.04
N GLY A 36 -17.63 8.72 -13.82
CA GLY A 36 -16.37 8.85 -13.10
C GLY A 36 -16.49 9.00 -11.58
N HIS A 37 -17.71 8.93 -11.01
CA HIS A 37 -17.90 9.09 -9.58
C HIS A 37 -17.35 7.91 -8.78
N ILE A 38 -16.60 8.18 -7.71
CA ILE A 38 -16.09 7.17 -6.78
C ILE A 38 -17.20 6.82 -5.77
N ILE A 39 -17.74 5.61 -5.90
CA ILE A 39 -18.87 5.09 -5.11
C ILE A 39 -18.41 4.57 -3.75
N VAL A 40 -17.27 3.87 -3.73
CA VAL A 40 -16.64 3.41 -2.49
C VAL A 40 -15.19 3.82 -2.55
N ARG A 41 -14.77 4.63 -1.59
CA ARG A 41 -13.38 4.96 -1.37
C ARG A 41 -12.87 4.02 -0.29
N THR A 42 -11.87 3.21 -0.63
CA THR A 42 -11.23 2.40 0.42
C THR A 42 -10.25 3.34 1.12
N GLU A 43 -10.63 3.85 2.29
CA GLU A 43 -9.75 4.70 3.11
C GLU A 43 -8.56 3.86 3.60
N SER A 44 -7.54 3.71 2.76
CA SER A 44 -6.28 3.10 3.14
C SER A 44 -5.38 4.16 3.77
N LYS A 45 -4.93 3.91 5.01
CA LYS A 45 -3.98 4.78 5.69
C LYS A 45 -2.75 5.00 4.81
N ALA A 46 -2.27 6.24 4.75
CA ALA A 46 -0.98 6.52 4.15
C ALA A 46 0.11 5.89 5.01
N VAL A 47 0.96 5.05 4.41
CA VAL A 47 2.12 4.46 5.09
C VAL A 47 3.39 5.04 4.51
N GLY A 48 4.25 5.59 5.37
CA GLY A 48 5.53 6.12 4.99
C GLY A 48 6.65 5.06 5.03
N LYS A 49 7.74 5.35 4.32
CA LYS A 49 8.98 4.53 4.41
C LYS A 49 9.51 4.46 5.84
N PHE A 50 9.34 5.54 6.60
CA PHE A 50 9.79 5.62 7.99
C PHE A 50 8.98 4.69 8.89
N ASP A 51 7.65 4.63 8.74
CA ASP A 51 6.78 3.75 9.51
C ASP A 51 7.14 2.27 9.27
N ILE A 52 7.32 1.87 8.01
CA ILE A 52 7.76 0.52 7.66
C ILE A 52 9.12 0.21 8.30
N ALA A 53 10.08 1.13 8.18
CA ALA A 53 11.39 0.97 8.78
C ALA A 53 11.32 0.86 10.31
N GLN A 54 10.43 1.61 10.97
CA GLN A 54 10.22 1.56 12.41
C GLN A 54 9.66 0.19 12.85
N HIS A 55 8.67 -0.34 12.15
CA HIS A 55 8.09 -1.65 12.45
C HIS A 55 9.11 -2.78 12.25
N ILE A 56 9.85 -2.77 11.14
CA ILE A 56 10.93 -3.74 10.89
C ILE A 56 12.06 -3.57 11.92
N LYS A 57 12.40 -2.34 12.31
CA LYS A 57 13.44 -2.10 13.32
C LYS A 57 13.05 -2.67 14.69
N ARG A 58 11.79 -2.55 15.07
CA ARG A 58 11.26 -3.01 16.37
C ARG A 58 11.04 -4.52 16.39
N ASN A 59 10.53 -5.10 15.31
CA ASN A 59 10.09 -6.50 15.26
C ASN A 59 11.10 -7.44 14.56
N GLY A 60 12.17 -6.89 13.98
CA GLY A 60 13.15 -7.65 13.22
C GLY A 60 12.70 -7.90 11.79
N LYS A 61 12.57 -9.17 11.38
CA LYS A 61 12.12 -9.53 10.03
C LYS A 61 10.60 -9.58 9.99
N MET A 62 9.99 -9.01 8.95
CA MET A 62 8.53 -9.03 8.80
C MET A 62 8.11 -9.50 7.41
N ASN A 63 7.03 -10.25 7.33
CA ASN A 63 6.39 -10.63 6.06
C ASN A 63 5.34 -9.58 5.66
N PHE A 64 4.82 -9.71 4.44
CA PHE A 64 3.84 -8.79 3.88
C PHE A 64 2.53 -8.76 4.68
N PRO A 65 1.93 -9.90 5.08
CA PRO A 65 0.71 -9.89 5.90
C PRO A 65 0.86 -9.14 7.21
N ASN A 66 1.96 -9.36 7.94
CA ASN A 66 2.20 -8.69 9.22
C ASN A 66 2.42 -7.19 9.02
N LEU A 67 3.15 -6.80 7.96
CA LEU A 67 3.34 -5.38 7.63
C LEU A 67 2.01 -4.71 7.27
N LYS A 68 1.15 -5.38 6.52
CA LYS A 68 -0.20 -4.89 6.20
C LYS A 68 -1.03 -4.70 7.46
N GLU A 69 -1.02 -5.68 8.36
CA GLU A 69 -1.77 -5.62 9.62
C GLU A 69 -1.33 -4.45 10.50
N VAL A 70 -0.02 -4.28 10.71
CA VAL A 70 0.48 -3.22 11.60
C VAL A 70 0.38 -1.82 10.99
N THR A 71 0.45 -1.70 9.65
CA THR A 71 0.39 -0.40 8.96
C THR A 71 -1.04 0.01 8.59
N GLY A 72 -1.95 -0.95 8.43
CA GLY A 72 -3.30 -0.71 7.90
C GLY A 72 -3.31 -0.20 6.45
N ALA A 73 -2.20 -0.38 5.72
CA ALA A 73 -2.08 0.05 4.33
C ALA A 73 -2.84 -0.89 3.38
N SER A 74 -3.27 -0.36 2.23
CA SER A 74 -3.71 -1.21 1.12
C SER A 74 -2.52 -1.97 0.52
N ASP A 75 -2.81 -3.09 -0.15
CA ASP A 75 -1.78 -3.94 -0.75
C ASP A 75 -0.92 -3.17 -1.75
N ASP A 76 -1.55 -2.39 -2.64
CA ASP A 76 -0.83 -1.60 -3.65
C ASP A 76 0.10 -0.55 -3.04
N LYS A 77 -0.37 0.14 -1.99
CA LYS A 77 0.44 1.14 -1.29
C LYS A 77 1.61 0.49 -0.57
N LEU A 78 1.35 -0.57 0.19
CA LEU A 78 2.40 -1.28 0.91
C LEU A 78 3.45 -1.83 -0.05
N TYR A 79 3.00 -2.45 -1.15
CA TYR A 79 3.88 -2.97 -2.19
C TYR A 79 4.71 -1.87 -2.84
N GLY A 80 4.10 -0.75 -3.22
CA GLY A 80 4.80 0.39 -3.81
C GLY A 80 5.87 0.98 -2.89
N VAL A 81 5.60 1.07 -1.58
CA VAL A 81 6.57 1.57 -0.61
C VAL A 81 7.71 0.56 -0.40
N LEU A 82 7.39 -0.74 -0.24
CA LEU A 82 8.40 -1.79 -0.08
C LEU A 82 9.35 -1.83 -1.28
N ARG A 83 8.79 -1.86 -2.50
CA ARG A 83 9.58 -1.84 -3.74
C ARG A 83 10.48 -0.61 -3.81
N SER A 84 9.95 0.58 -3.51
CA SER A 84 10.75 1.80 -3.49
C SER A 84 11.88 1.74 -2.45
N MET A 85 11.64 1.15 -1.28
CA MET A 85 12.67 0.97 -0.26
C MET A 85 13.74 -0.04 -0.65
N GLU A 86 13.38 -1.09 -1.37
CA GLU A 86 14.32 -2.07 -1.94
C GLU A 86 15.18 -1.46 -3.06
N GLU A 87 14.56 -0.71 -3.99
CA GLU A 87 15.28 0.01 -5.05
C GLU A 87 16.27 1.04 -4.47
N MET A 88 15.93 1.66 -3.34
CA MET A 88 16.84 2.53 -2.59
C MET A 88 17.92 1.77 -1.80
N GLY A 89 17.85 0.43 -1.75
CA GLY A 89 18.75 -0.43 -0.98
C GLY A 89 18.57 -0.30 0.54
N LEU A 90 17.39 0.13 1.00
CA LEU A 90 17.06 0.26 2.42
C LEU A 90 16.56 -1.05 3.01
N LEU A 91 15.81 -1.83 2.21
CA LEU A 91 15.32 -3.15 2.56
C LEU A 91 16.00 -4.23 1.73
N ILE A 92 15.97 -5.44 2.27
CA ILE A 92 16.27 -6.68 1.56
C ILE A 92 15.21 -7.72 1.92
N GLU A 93 14.62 -8.34 0.90
CA GLU A 93 13.76 -9.50 1.04
C GLU A 93 14.57 -10.80 0.99
N MET A 94 14.34 -11.68 1.96
CA MET A 94 14.86 -13.05 1.94
C MET A 94 13.76 -14.01 2.37
N GLY A 95 13.26 -14.82 1.42
CA GLY A 95 12.24 -15.84 1.70
C GLY A 95 10.91 -15.25 2.17
N GLY A 96 10.41 -14.18 1.53
CA GLY A 96 9.14 -13.54 1.90
C GLY A 96 9.20 -12.66 3.15
N LEU A 97 10.40 -12.43 3.67
CA LEU A 97 10.66 -11.61 4.86
C LEU A 97 11.53 -10.41 4.52
N TRP A 98 11.04 -9.22 4.82
CA TRP A 98 11.78 -7.97 4.70
C TRP A 98 12.60 -7.68 5.95
N SER A 99 13.79 -7.14 5.73
CA SER A 99 14.68 -6.67 6.79
C SER A 99 15.45 -5.43 6.36
N LEU A 100 15.85 -4.59 7.34
CA LEU A 100 16.65 -3.40 7.05
C LEU A 100 18.10 -3.78 6.72
N THR A 101 18.61 -3.24 5.62
CA THR A 101 20.03 -3.36 5.27
C THR A 101 20.89 -2.51 6.21
N LYS A 102 22.23 -2.59 6.10
CA LYS A 102 23.14 -1.65 6.80
C LYS A 102 22.86 -0.20 6.39
N LYS A 103 22.55 0.03 5.10
CA LYS A 103 22.15 1.34 4.57
C LYS A 103 20.79 1.77 5.13
N GLY A 104 19.81 0.86 5.15
CA GLY A 104 18.49 1.08 5.75
C GLY A 104 18.55 1.47 7.22
N ASN A 105 19.39 0.81 8.02
CA ASN A 105 19.58 1.15 9.44
C ASN A 105 20.16 2.56 9.62
N ARG A 106 21.14 2.97 8.79
CA ARG A 106 21.70 4.33 8.83
C ARG A 106 20.67 5.38 8.43
N TRP A 107 19.95 5.13 7.34
CA TRP A 107 18.87 5.98 6.87
C TRP A 107 17.77 6.14 7.94
N TYR A 108 17.37 5.05 8.59
CA TYR A 108 16.36 5.07 9.65
C TYR A 108 16.80 5.95 10.83
N ARG A 109 18.05 5.78 11.32
CA ARG A 109 18.59 6.63 12.40
C ARG A 109 18.65 8.11 12.02
N GLN A 110 19.07 8.41 10.79
CA GLN A 110 19.08 9.79 10.30
C GLN A 110 17.67 10.39 10.27
N ARG A 111 16.69 9.64 9.76
CA ARG A 111 15.29 10.06 9.76
C ARG A 111 14.72 10.20 11.16
N GLN A 112 15.06 9.30 12.07
CA GLN A 112 14.67 9.39 13.47
C GLN A 112 15.20 10.69 14.11
N GLY A 113 16.44 11.09 13.82
CA GLY A 113 16.97 12.38 14.27
C GLY A 113 16.21 13.59 13.69
N GLN A 114 15.78 13.52 12.43
CA GLN A 114 14.99 14.58 11.79
C GLN A 114 13.57 14.67 12.34
N GLU A 115 12.93 13.54 12.63
CA GLU A 115 11.56 13.47 13.16
C GLU A 115 11.48 13.91 14.63
N TRP A 116 12.54 13.68 15.41
CA TRP A 116 12.55 13.92 16.87
C TRP A 116 13.42 15.10 17.32
N GLY A 117 14.06 15.81 16.38
CA GLY A 117 14.77 17.07 16.64
C GLY A 117 15.85 16.98 17.72
N TYR A 118 16.99 16.41 17.36
CA TYR A 118 18.24 16.57 18.12
C TYR A 118 19.27 17.32 17.28
#